data_AF-A0A1V3NV46-F1
#
_entry.id   AF-A0A1V3NV46-F1
#
_cell.length_a   1.000
_cell.length_b   1.000
_cell.length_c   1.000
_cell.angle_alpha   90.00
_cell.angle_beta   90.00
_cell.angle_gamma   90.00
#
_symmetry.space_group_name_H-M   'P 1'
#
loop_
_entity.id
_entity.type
_entity.pdbx_description
1 polymer ?
#
loop_
_entity_poly.entity_id
_entity_poly.type
_entity_poly.pdbx_seq_one_letter_code
_entity_poly.pdbx_strand_id
1 'polypeptide(L)'
;MTLLLLLGGCAALAPLLDEEGPERVEELTEAGEYGRALAALERLIERDPDNARLLSQREYLRRRAGQFEQGILIEAAAYLRVEDWARARERYQHGLSVLPDSEALQSAYEAFEVQRQHHVRALRMRLLLARAHGLIRERPMIEELHRLSPGNYRARQQHQRVEREARELAADLMELGEAALDADDPLLAVEALTLAHALAPLNESARRLEEAEAARQARLEVLQAQPIVDPRDDETWTEQDQALLDRYHAALRGGDLVLARQLLDGLSRRHPDNEDLRRLRPGLNRAIDTRVSAGLERGLRLYAQGRIREALDVWRPLTALAPEHRELGAHVERAERVLRRLEELQ
;
A
#
# COMPACT_ATOMS: atom_id res chain seq x y z
N MET A 1 -69.81 -26.58 59.17
CA MET A 1 -70.30 -26.31 57.80
C MET A 1 -69.20 -25.56 57.09
N THR A 2 -68.18 -26.19 56.50
CA THR A 2 -68.17 -27.12 55.37
C THR A 2 -68.66 -26.47 54.06
N LEU A 3 -67.67 -26.14 53.22
CA LEU A 3 -67.53 -26.44 51.78
C LEU A 3 -67.93 -25.42 50.68
N LEU A 4 -67.00 -25.37 49.70
CA LEU A 4 -67.10 -25.10 48.25
C LEU A 4 -66.80 -23.70 47.67
N LEU A 5 -65.52 -23.53 47.28
CA LEU A 5 -64.99 -23.33 45.91
C LEU A 5 -65.92 -22.81 44.79
N LEU A 6 -65.42 -21.82 44.03
CA LEU A 6 -65.37 -21.70 42.54
C LEU A 6 -64.66 -20.35 42.21
N LEU A 7 -63.38 -20.34 41.79
CA LEU A 7 -62.88 -20.31 40.40
C LEU A 7 -63.40 -19.18 39.50
N GLY A 8 -62.47 -18.31 39.11
CA GLY A 8 -62.54 -17.31 38.04
C GLY A 8 -61.35 -16.35 38.25
N GLY A 9 -60.25 -16.37 37.51
CA GLY A 9 -60.12 -16.60 36.08
C GLY A 9 -60.00 -15.25 35.39
N CYS A 10 -58.78 -14.71 35.34
CA CYS A 10 -58.30 -13.75 34.34
C CYS A 10 -56.77 -13.82 34.34
N ALA A 11 -56.26 -14.89 33.74
CA ALA A 11 -54.94 -14.82 33.11
C ALA A 11 -55.06 -13.74 32.03
N ALA A 12 -54.44 -12.58 32.26
CA ALA A 12 -54.07 -11.70 31.16
C ALA A 12 -52.93 -12.38 30.41
N LEU A 13 -53.30 -13.34 29.56
CA LEU A 13 -52.53 -13.66 28.37
C LEU A 13 -52.50 -12.38 27.55
N ALA A 14 -51.46 -11.57 27.76
CA ALA A 14 -51.01 -10.67 26.72
C ALA A 14 -50.78 -11.56 25.48
N PRO A 15 -51.33 -11.22 24.31
CA PRO A 15 -50.98 -11.96 23.12
C PRO A 15 -49.46 -11.85 22.97
N LEU A 16 -48.78 -12.98 22.80
CA LEU A 16 -47.58 -13.03 21.99
C LEU A 16 -48.00 -12.45 20.64
N LEU A 17 -47.94 -11.12 20.51
CA LEU A 17 -48.08 -10.42 19.26
C LEU A 17 -46.92 -10.90 18.38
N ASP A 18 -47.29 -11.37 17.20
CA ASP A 18 -46.42 -11.75 16.10
C ASP A 18 -45.14 -10.90 16.04
N GLU A 19 -44.02 -11.39 16.59
CA GLU A 19 -42.70 -10.76 16.42
C GLU A 19 -42.21 -10.83 14.95
N GLU A 20 -43.00 -11.43 14.06
CA GLU A 20 -42.60 -11.79 12.70
C GLU A 20 -43.67 -11.45 11.65
N GLY A 21 -44.56 -10.49 11.93
CA GLY A 21 -45.57 -10.03 10.98
C GLY A 21 -45.02 -9.12 9.87
N PRO A 22 -45.82 -8.83 8.82
CA PRO A 22 -45.42 -7.91 7.74
C PRO A 22 -45.11 -6.49 8.24
N GLU A 23 -45.72 -6.05 9.34
CA GLU A 23 -45.41 -4.76 10.00
C GLU A 23 -43.95 -4.69 10.46
N ARG A 24 -43.40 -5.81 10.95
CA ARG A 24 -41.99 -5.88 11.38
C ARG A 24 -41.01 -5.73 10.21
N VAL A 25 -41.37 -6.26 9.04
CA VAL A 25 -40.57 -6.10 7.81
C VAL A 25 -40.56 -4.62 7.39
N GLU A 26 -41.69 -3.93 7.51
CA GLU A 26 -41.79 -2.49 7.21
C GLU A 26 -40.94 -1.67 8.19
N GLU A 27 -41.03 -1.92 9.50
CA GLU A 27 -40.19 -1.26 10.52
C GLU A 27 -38.68 -1.43 10.26
N LEU A 28 -38.24 -2.66 9.96
CA LEU A 28 -36.82 -2.94 9.67
C LEU A 28 -36.38 -2.27 8.36
N THR A 29 -37.28 -2.15 7.39
CA THR A 29 -37.01 -1.45 6.12
C THR A 29 -36.86 0.05 6.34
N GLU A 30 -37.69 0.66 7.19
CA GLU A 30 -37.60 2.08 7.55
C GLU A 30 -36.35 2.38 8.37
N ALA A 31 -35.94 1.47 9.25
CA ALA A 31 -34.69 1.55 10.01
C ALA A 31 -33.43 1.35 9.15
N GLY A 32 -33.57 0.95 7.88
CA GLY A 32 -32.45 0.65 6.98
C GLY A 32 -31.74 -0.67 7.29
N GLU A 33 -32.34 -1.55 8.10
CA GLU A 33 -31.80 -2.86 8.49
C GLU A 33 -32.14 -3.91 7.42
N TYR A 34 -31.66 -3.70 6.20
CA TYR A 34 -32.06 -4.45 5.01
C TYR A 34 -31.84 -5.97 5.13
N GLY A 35 -30.72 -6.41 5.72
CA GLY A 35 -30.45 -7.85 5.89
C GLY A 35 -31.47 -8.53 6.82
N ARG A 36 -31.82 -7.89 7.93
CA ARG A 36 -32.83 -8.40 8.86
C ARG A 36 -34.24 -8.34 8.27
N ALA A 37 -34.55 -7.28 7.53
CA ALA A 37 -35.82 -7.15 6.82
C ALA A 37 -36.00 -8.26 5.77
N LEU A 38 -34.94 -8.57 5.00
CA LEU A 38 -34.95 -9.65 4.00
C LEU A 38 -35.14 -11.02 4.68
N ALA A 39 -34.38 -11.32 5.74
CA ALA A 39 -34.50 -12.59 6.46
C ALA A 39 -35.87 -12.77 7.16
N ALA A 40 -36.50 -11.69 7.62
CA ALA A 40 -37.86 -11.74 8.15
C ALA A 40 -38.89 -12.00 7.05
N LEU A 41 -38.73 -11.34 5.89
CA LEU A 41 -39.61 -11.50 4.75
C LEU A 41 -39.51 -12.90 4.12
N GLU A 42 -38.32 -13.48 4.06
CA GLU A 42 -38.11 -14.83 3.53
C GLU A 42 -38.86 -15.88 4.35
N ARG A 43 -38.83 -15.78 5.69
CA ARG A 43 -39.62 -16.65 6.58
C ARG A 43 -41.14 -16.51 6.37
N LEU A 44 -41.63 -15.33 6.02
CA LEU A 44 -43.04 -15.12 5.67
C LEU A 44 -43.39 -15.76 4.33
N ILE A 45 -42.51 -15.65 3.33
CA ILE A 45 -42.69 -16.26 2.01
C ILE A 45 -42.64 -17.79 2.11
N GLU A 46 -41.79 -18.36 2.98
CA GLU A 46 -41.77 -19.82 3.22
C GLU A 46 -43.11 -20.36 3.72
N ARG A 47 -43.86 -19.56 4.50
CA ARG A 47 -45.20 -19.92 5.00
C ARG A 47 -46.29 -19.74 3.95
N ASP A 48 -46.15 -18.77 3.06
CA ASP A 48 -47.11 -18.47 1.98
C ASP A 48 -46.38 -18.12 0.66
N PRO A 49 -45.92 -19.14 -0.09
CA PRO A 49 -45.04 -18.94 -1.25
C PRO A 49 -45.68 -18.22 -2.44
N ASP A 50 -47.00 -18.34 -2.59
CA ASP A 50 -47.76 -17.78 -3.72
C ASP A 50 -48.26 -16.35 -3.43
N ASN A 51 -47.90 -15.77 -2.29
CA ASN A 51 -48.33 -14.43 -1.91
C ASN A 51 -47.66 -13.35 -2.79
N ALA A 52 -48.41 -12.87 -3.78
CA ALA A 52 -47.94 -11.86 -4.72
C ALA A 52 -47.48 -10.54 -4.04
N ARG A 53 -48.05 -10.19 -2.88
CA ARG A 53 -47.64 -9.00 -2.11
C ARG A 53 -46.25 -9.21 -1.49
N LEU A 54 -46.02 -10.35 -0.84
CA LEU A 54 -44.72 -10.65 -0.23
C LEU A 54 -43.61 -10.77 -1.28
N LEU A 55 -43.91 -11.38 -2.42
CA LEU A 55 -42.97 -11.46 -3.56
C LEU A 55 -42.62 -10.07 -4.12
N SER A 56 -43.61 -9.18 -4.28
CA SER A 56 -43.37 -7.81 -4.74
C SER A 56 -42.55 -6.99 -3.72
N GLN A 57 -42.83 -7.17 -2.43
CA GLN A 57 -42.09 -6.55 -1.34
C GLN A 57 -40.63 -7.03 -1.30
N ARG A 58 -40.37 -8.30 -1.62
CA ARG A 58 -39.01 -8.86 -1.72
C ARG A 58 -38.22 -8.17 -2.82
N GLU A 59 -38.81 -8.02 -4.00
CA GLU A 59 -38.13 -7.34 -5.12
C GLU A 59 -37.91 -5.84 -4.85
N TYR A 60 -38.83 -5.18 -4.14
CA TYR A 60 -38.61 -3.80 -3.66
C TYR A 60 -37.43 -3.72 -2.67
N LEU A 61 -37.41 -4.60 -1.66
CA LEU A 61 -36.40 -4.60 -0.62
C LEU A 61 -35.01 -4.97 -1.15
N ARG A 62 -34.92 -5.95 -2.07
CA ARG A 62 -33.68 -6.29 -2.78
C ARG A 62 -33.11 -5.12 -3.56
N ARG A 63 -33.96 -4.34 -4.25
CA ARG A 63 -33.49 -3.13 -4.96
C ARG A 63 -32.93 -2.08 -4.00
N ARG A 64 -33.56 -1.87 -2.84
CA ARG A 64 -33.04 -0.95 -1.82
C ARG A 64 -31.73 -1.44 -1.19
N ALA A 65 -31.64 -2.73 -0.88
CA ALA A 65 -30.42 -3.36 -0.40
C ALA A 65 -29.27 -3.19 -1.40
N GLY A 66 -29.53 -3.42 -2.71
CA GLY A 66 -28.53 -3.22 -3.77
C GLY A 66 -28.09 -1.76 -3.91
N GLN A 67 -28.99 -0.79 -3.76
CA GLN A 67 -28.62 0.64 -3.74
C GLN A 67 -27.76 1.00 -2.53
N PHE A 68 -28.09 0.46 -1.36
CA PHE A 68 -27.29 0.64 -0.15
C PHE A 68 -25.89 0.04 -0.31
N GLU A 69 -25.81 -1.22 -0.78
CA GLU A 69 -24.54 -1.90 -1.10
C GLU A 69 -23.68 -1.06 -2.05
N GLN A 70 -24.25 -0.59 -3.17
CA GLN A 70 -23.53 0.22 -4.13
C GLN A 70 -23.02 1.54 -3.51
N GLY A 71 -23.82 2.16 -2.63
CA GLY A 71 -23.42 3.35 -1.89
C GLY A 71 -22.19 3.10 -1.01
N ILE A 72 -22.18 1.98 -0.25
CA ILE A 72 -21.04 1.55 0.58
C ILE A 72 -19.78 1.43 -0.28
N LEU A 73 -19.87 0.72 -1.41
CA LEU A 73 -18.73 0.47 -2.30
C LEU A 73 -18.16 1.78 -2.88
N ILE A 74 -19.02 2.69 -3.32
CA ILE A 74 -18.61 3.98 -3.89
C ILE A 74 -17.93 4.87 -2.84
N GLU A 75 -18.51 4.96 -1.65
CA GLU A 75 -17.96 5.77 -0.57
C GLU A 75 -16.62 5.21 -0.06
N ALA A 76 -16.54 3.89 0.15
CA ALA A 76 -15.29 3.24 0.53
C ALA A 76 -14.20 3.46 -0.53
N ALA A 77 -14.52 3.33 -1.82
CA ALA A 77 -13.59 3.62 -2.91
C ALA A 77 -13.16 5.11 -2.93
N ALA A 78 -14.04 6.03 -2.55
CA ALA A 78 -13.70 7.45 -2.43
C ALA A 78 -12.68 7.71 -1.31
N TYR A 79 -12.84 7.07 -0.15
CA TYR A 79 -11.85 7.13 0.93
C TYR A 79 -10.50 6.53 0.52
N LEU A 80 -10.50 5.43 -0.23
CA LEU A 80 -9.24 4.83 -0.73
C LEU A 80 -8.48 5.74 -1.70
N ARG A 81 -9.17 6.52 -2.55
CA ARG A 81 -8.53 7.48 -3.47
C ARG A 81 -7.77 8.60 -2.76
N VAL A 82 -8.15 8.91 -1.53
CA VAL A 82 -7.48 9.90 -0.67
C VAL A 82 -6.62 9.25 0.41
N GLU A 83 -6.38 7.94 0.30
CA GLU A 83 -5.59 7.12 1.24
C GLU A 83 -6.12 7.12 2.68
N ASP A 84 -7.43 7.38 2.87
CA ASP A 84 -8.08 7.28 4.17
C ASP A 84 -8.52 5.83 4.44
N TRP A 85 -7.55 4.98 4.75
CA TRP A 85 -7.75 3.56 5.04
C TRP A 85 -8.68 3.31 6.23
N ALA A 86 -8.70 4.23 7.21
CA ALA A 86 -9.51 4.08 8.41
C ALA A 86 -11.00 4.26 8.11
N ARG A 87 -11.35 5.34 7.40
CA ARG A 87 -12.73 5.59 6.97
C ARG A 87 -13.23 4.56 5.97
N ALA A 88 -12.38 4.10 5.04
CA ALA A 88 -12.74 3.02 4.14
C ALA A 88 -13.13 1.75 4.91
N ARG A 89 -12.35 1.37 5.93
CA ARG A 89 -12.65 0.22 6.79
C ARG A 89 -13.97 0.38 7.54
N GLU A 90 -14.16 1.54 8.18
CA GLU A 90 -15.40 1.85 8.90
C GLU A 90 -16.62 1.70 7.98
N ARG A 91 -16.50 2.17 6.72
CA ARG A 91 -17.60 2.10 5.76
C ARG A 91 -17.94 0.67 5.34
N TYR A 92 -16.93 -0.16 5.05
CA TYR A 92 -17.16 -1.58 4.75
C TYR A 92 -17.75 -2.34 5.94
N GLN A 93 -17.22 -2.11 7.15
CA GLN A 93 -17.72 -2.76 8.36
C GLN A 93 -19.19 -2.42 8.64
N HIS A 94 -19.57 -1.15 8.43
CA HIS A 94 -20.96 -0.75 8.51
C HIS A 94 -21.82 -1.46 7.45
N GLY A 95 -21.36 -1.52 6.19
CA GLY A 95 -22.07 -2.23 5.12
C GLY A 95 -22.33 -3.70 5.47
N LEU A 96 -21.31 -4.41 5.95
CA LEU A 96 -21.40 -5.80 6.38
C LEU A 96 -22.25 -6.00 7.64
N SER A 97 -22.36 -4.99 8.52
CA SER A 97 -23.27 -5.06 9.67
C SER A 97 -24.75 -5.00 9.26
N VAL A 98 -25.05 -4.33 8.15
CA VAL A 98 -26.42 -4.17 7.62
C VAL A 98 -26.78 -5.28 6.62
N LEU A 99 -25.82 -5.70 5.80
CA LEU A 99 -25.93 -6.74 4.79
C LEU A 99 -24.81 -7.79 5.00
N PRO A 100 -24.92 -8.65 6.03
CA PRO A 100 -23.89 -9.63 6.34
C PRO A 100 -23.70 -10.66 5.23
N ASP A 101 -24.75 -10.99 4.49
CA ASP A 101 -24.74 -12.02 3.44
C ASP A 101 -24.42 -11.48 2.03
N SER A 102 -24.04 -10.20 1.93
CA SER A 102 -23.62 -9.62 0.64
C SER A 102 -22.26 -10.16 0.21
N GLU A 103 -22.23 -11.03 -0.79
CA GLU A 103 -21.00 -11.54 -1.40
C GLU A 103 -20.13 -10.41 -1.98
N ALA A 104 -20.74 -9.36 -2.53
CA ALA A 104 -20.04 -8.23 -3.10
C ALA A 104 -19.30 -7.40 -2.03
N LEU A 105 -19.95 -7.13 -0.88
CA LEU A 105 -19.30 -6.43 0.24
C LEU A 105 -18.23 -7.29 0.90
N GLN A 106 -18.46 -8.59 1.07
CA GLN A 106 -17.48 -9.51 1.63
C GLN A 106 -16.21 -9.52 0.75
N SER A 107 -16.38 -9.76 -0.55
CA SER A 107 -15.28 -9.79 -1.51
C SER A 107 -14.51 -8.45 -1.57
N ALA A 108 -15.23 -7.32 -1.57
CA ALA A 108 -14.61 -6.00 -1.58
C ALA A 108 -13.83 -5.71 -0.29
N TYR A 109 -14.35 -6.12 0.87
CA TYR A 109 -13.69 -5.95 2.15
C TYR A 109 -12.43 -6.82 2.28
N GLU A 110 -12.48 -8.07 1.82
CA GLU A 110 -11.32 -8.96 1.78
C GLU A 110 -10.20 -8.40 0.89
N ALA A 111 -10.54 -7.95 -0.32
CA ALA A 111 -9.59 -7.31 -1.23
C ALA A 111 -8.98 -6.04 -0.61
N PHE A 112 -9.80 -5.22 0.06
CA PHE A 112 -9.35 -4.05 0.82
C PHE A 112 -8.36 -4.43 1.93
N GLU A 113 -8.65 -5.44 2.74
CA GLU A 113 -7.77 -5.85 3.83
C GLU A 113 -6.41 -6.38 3.32
N VAL A 114 -6.41 -7.13 2.21
CA VAL A 114 -5.17 -7.53 1.52
C VAL A 114 -4.38 -6.30 1.09
N GLN A 115 -5.01 -5.35 0.40
CA GLN A 115 -4.36 -4.12 -0.05
C GLN A 115 -3.78 -3.30 1.12
N ARG A 116 -4.55 -3.16 2.20
CA ARG A 116 -4.15 -2.44 3.42
C ARG A 116 -2.96 -3.13 4.09
N GLN A 117 -2.96 -4.46 4.18
CA GLN A 117 -1.85 -5.22 4.76
C GLN A 117 -0.57 -5.04 3.92
N HIS A 118 -0.66 -5.10 2.60
CA HIS A 118 0.48 -4.79 1.72
C HIS A 118 1.02 -3.37 1.95
N HIS A 119 0.13 -2.38 2.03
CA HIS A 119 0.53 -0.99 2.29
C HIS A 119 1.22 -0.82 3.66
N VAL A 120 0.66 -1.41 4.72
CA VAL A 120 1.27 -1.38 6.06
C VAL A 120 2.65 -2.05 6.07
N ARG A 121 2.80 -3.20 5.40
CA ARG A 121 4.10 -3.88 5.28
C ARG A 121 5.12 -3.00 4.56
N ALA A 122 4.74 -2.35 3.46
CA ALA A 122 5.61 -1.44 2.72
C ALA A 122 6.05 -0.23 3.58
N LEU A 123 5.13 0.37 4.35
CA LEU A 123 5.46 1.48 5.25
C LEU A 123 6.40 1.05 6.39
N ARG A 124 6.16 -0.13 6.99
CA ARG A 124 7.03 -0.69 8.03
C ARG A 124 8.44 -0.95 7.53
N MET A 125 8.57 -1.53 6.34
CA MET A 125 9.85 -1.75 5.68
C MET A 125 10.60 -0.43 5.45
N ARG A 126 9.93 0.59 4.87
CA ARG A 126 10.55 1.92 4.67
C ARG A 126 11.00 2.55 5.98
N LEU A 127 10.19 2.44 7.03
CA LEU A 127 10.53 2.95 8.37
C LEU A 127 11.76 2.22 8.94
N LEU A 128 11.82 0.89 8.82
CA LEU A 128 12.95 0.08 9.27
C LEU A 128 14.25 0.52 8.60
N LEU A 129 14.26 0.58 7.27
CA LEU A 129 15.42 1.03 6.48
C LEU A 129 15.84 2.46 6.83
N ALA A 130 14.88 3.38 6.94
CA ALA A 130 15.15 4.78 7.29
C ALA A 130 15.75 4.93 8.70
N ARG A 131 15.25 4.18 9.68
CA ARG A 131 15.79 4.15 11.04
C ARG A 131 17.22 3.61 11.07
N ALA A 132 17.47 2.51 10.35
CA ALA A 132 18.81 1.93 10.24
C ALA A 132 19.82 2.91 9.63
N HIS A 133 19.47 3.54 8.51
CA HIS A 133 20.29 4.58 7.89
C HIS A 133 20.54 5.78 8.82
N GLY A 134 19.52 6.21 9.56
CA GLY A 134 19.66 7.27 10.57
C GLY A 134 20.66 6.88 11.64
N LEU A 135 20.49 5.70 12.23
CA LEU A 135 21.30 5.22 13.33
C LEU A 135 22.77 5.02 12.94
N ILE A 136 23.05 4.47 11.75
CA ILE A 136 24.42 4.34 11.22
C ILE A 136 25.12 5.70 11.15
N ARG A 137 24.39 6.79 10.81
CA ARG A 137 24.96 8.14 10.73
C ARG A 137 25.16 8.78 12.09
N GLU A 138 24.26 8.55 13.04
CA GLU A 138 24.28 9.18 14.35
C GLU A 138 25.24 8.50 15.33
N ARG A 139 25.37 7.17 15.25
CA ARG A 139 26.14 6.35 16.18
C ARG A 139 27.58 6.83 16.39
N PRO A 140 28.39 7.14 15.35
CA PRO A 140 29.77 7.59 15.56
C PRO A 140 29.88 8.85 16.44
N MET A 141 28.91 9.76 16.34
CA MET A 141 28.90 11.00 17.11
C MET A 141 28.58 10.72 18.58
N ILE A 142 27.66 9.78 18.83
CA ILE A 142 27.27 9.35 20.18
C ILE A 142 28.41 8.58 20.85
N GLU A 143 29.09 7.71 20.11
CA GLU A 143 30.28 6.99 20.58
C GLU A 143 31.41 7.96 20.97
N GLU A 144 31.67 8.98 20.14
CA GLU A 144 32.69 9.98 20.43
C GLU A 144 32.33 10.82 21.66
N LEU A 145 31.07 11.25 21.80
CA LEU A 145 30.58 11.94 23.01
C LEU A 145 30.74 11.08 24.26
N HIS A 146 30.47 9.77 24.16
CA HIS A 146 30.67 8.85 25.29
C HIS A 146 32.16 8.70 25.64
N ARG A 147 33.04 8.59 24.64
CA ARG A 147 34.49 8.44 24.80
C ARG A 147 35.13 9.68 25.43
N LEU A 148 34.74 10.87 24.99
CA LEU A 148 35.24 12.14 25.51
C LEU A 148 34.70 12.47 26.91
N SER A 149 33.60 11.84 27.33
CA SER A 149 32.99 12.07 28.65
C SER A 149 32.49 10.78 29.31
N PRO A 150 33.38 9.84 29.71
CA PRO A 150 32.98 8.53 30.24
C PRO A 150 32.18 8.60 31.55
N GLY A 151 32.40 9.66 32.34
CA GLY A 151 31.70 9.94 33.59
C GLY A 151 30.32 10.58 33.42
N ASN A 152 29.97 11.04 32.22
CA ASN A 152 28.68 11.66 31.96
C ASN A 152 27.59 10.58 31.83
N TYR A 153 26.67 10.57 32.80
CA TYR A 153 25.54 9.62 32.83
C TYR A 153 24.68 9.67 31.56
N ARG A 154 24.35 10.87 31.06
CA ARG A 154 23.50 11.03 29.86
C ARG A 154 24.19 10.47 28.61
N ALA A 155 25.49 10.74 28.44
CA ALA A 155 26.25 10.22 27.31
C ALA A 155 26.33 8.68 27.34
N ARG A 156 26.57 8.10 28.53
CA ARG A 156 26.56 6.64 28.73
C ARG A 156 25.20 6.03 28.44
N GLN A 157 24.11 6.63 28.95
CA GLN A 157 22.75 6.14 28.72
C GLN A 157 22.36 6.22 27.24
N GLN A 158 22.71 7.31 26.56
CA GLN A 158 22.45 7.50 25.13
C GLN A 158 23.19 6.44 24.30
N HIS A 159 24.47 6.23 24.58
CA HIS A 159 25.27 5.19 23.95
C HIS A 159 24.64 3.79 24.16
N GLN A 160 24.28 3.43 25.39
CA GLN A 160 23.62 2.14 25.68
C GLN A 160 22.26 1.97 25.00
N ARG A 161 21.51 3.07 24.78
CA ARG A 161 20.24 3.03 24.05
C ARG A 161 20.47 2.76 22.57
N VAL A 162 21.39 3.50 21.95
CA VAL A 162 21.75 3.33 20.53
C VAL A 162 22.35 1.95 20.26
N GLU A 163 23.18 1.43 21.16
CA GLU A 163 23.74 0.08 21.03
C GLU A 163 22.68 -1.03 21.10
N ARG A 164 21.62 -0.84 21.90
CA ARG A 164 20.47 -1.77 21.91
C ARG A 164 19.65 -1.64 20.65
N GLU A 165 19.31 -0.42 20.26
CA GLU A 165 18.55 -0.14 19.05
C GLU A 165 19.27 -0.66 17.79
N ALA A 166 20.60 -0.55 17.72
CA ALA A 166 21.40 -1.08 16.62
C ALA A 166 21.30 -2.60 16.52
N ARG A 167 21.32 -3.31 17.65
CA ARG A 167 21.16 -4.77 17.68
C ARG A 167 19.75 -5.21 17.32
N GLU A 168 18.73 -4.51 17.80
CA GLU A 168 17.33 -4.78 17.47
C GLU A 168 17.07 -4.56 15.96
N LEU A 169 17.48 -3.39 15.42
CA LEU A 169 17.33 -3.09 14.00
C LEU A 169 18.15 -4.05 13.13
N ALA A 170 19.35 -4.45 13.55
CA ALA A 170 20.13 -5.43 12.81
C ALA A 170 19.41 -6.79 12.72
N ALA A 171 18.77 -7.24 13.80
CA ALA A 171 17.98 -8.47 13.78
C ALA A 171 16.76 -8.36 12.85
N ASP A 172 15.99 -7.27 12.95
CA ASP A 172 14.85 -7.02 12.07
C ASP A 172 15.26 -6.95 10.58
N LEU A 173 16.42 -6.36 10.29
CA LEU A 173 16.98 -6.28 8.94
C LEU A 173 17.52 -7.62 8.43
N MET A 174 18.06 -8.47 9.30
CA MET A 174 18.41 -9.85 8.95
C MET A 174 17.17 -10.61 8.50
N GLU A 175 16.08 -10.55 9.28
CA GLU A 175 14.81 -11.19 8.92
C GLU A 175 14.25 -10.64 7.60
N LEU A 176 14.28 -9.31 7.41
CA LEU A 176 13.87 -8.69 6.13
C LEU A 176 14.73 -9.18 4.96
N GLY A 177 16.05 -9.27 5.16
CA GLY A 177 16.99 -9.72 4.14
C GLY A 177 16.77 -11.18 3.74
N GLU A 178 16.58 -12.06 4.72
CA GLU A 178 16.27 -13.47 4.49
C GLU A 178 14.92 -13.64 3.79
N ALA A 179 13.87 -12.95 4.26
CA ALA A 179 12.56 -12.99 3.60
C ALA A 179 12.61 -12.46 2.16
N ALA A 180 13.47 -11.47 1.87
CA ALA A 180 13.67 -10.96 0.53
C ALA A 180 14.40 -11.96 -0.38
N LEU A 181 15.36 -12.73 0.14
CA LEU A 181 15.98 -13.85 -0.60
C LEU A 181 14.96 -14.94 -0.91
N ASP A 182 14.13 -15.33 0.06
CA ASP A 182 13.07 -16.32 -0.13
C ASP A 182 12.03 -15.85 -1.16
N ALA A 183 11.84 -14.53 -1.30
CA ALA A 183 10.94 -13.91 -2.26
C ALA A 183 11.58 -13.60 -3.64
N ASP A 184 12.82 -14.03 -3.90
CA ASP A 184 13.59 -13.72 -5.13
C ASP A 184 13.72 -12.20 -5.39
N ASP A 185 13.84 -11.40 -4.32
CA ASP A 185 14.17 -9.97 -4.36
C ASP A 185 15.59 -9.72 -3.81
N PRO A 186 16.64 -10.03 -4.60
CA PRO A 186 18.01 -9.90 -4.14
C PRO A 186 18.46 -8.43 -3.99
N LEU A 187 17.72 -7.45 -4.51
CA LEU A 187 18.04 -6.04 -4.32
C LEU A 187 17.71 -5.60 -2.90
N LEU A 188 16.48 -5.89 -2.46
CA LEU A 188 16.06 -5.61 -1.09
C LEU A 188 16.88 -6.42 -0.08
N ALA A 189 17.21 -7.68 -0.42
CA ALA A 189 18.05 -8.51 0.43
C ALA A 189 19.43 -7.89 0.67
N VAL A 190 20.12 -7.46 -0.38
CA VAL A 190 21.44 -6.81 -0.27
C VAL A 190 21.35 -5.53 0.56
N GLU A 191 20.34 -4.68 0.32
CA GLU A 191 20.15 -3.45 1.09
C GLU A 191 19.97 -3.74 2.59
N ALA A 192 19.04 -4.63 2.94
CA ALA A 192 18.74 -4.97 4.32
C ALA A 192 19.95 -5.61 5.02
N LEU A 193 20.62 -6.57 4.39
CA LEU A 193 21.76 -7.29 4.97
C LEU A 193 23.01 -6.41 5.09
N THR A 194 23.21 -5.47 4.17
CA THR A 194 24.28 -4.45 4.29
C THR A 194 24.05 -3.59 5.53
N LEU A 195 22.81 -3.12 5.74
CA LEU A 195 22.46 -2.33 6.92
C LEU A 195 22.56 -3.13 8.21
N ALA A 196 22.13 -4.41 8.19
CA ALA A 196 22.24 -5.30 9.34
C ALA A 196 23.70 -5.47 9.76
N HIS A 197 24.58 -5.78 8.79
CA HIS A 197 26.01 -5.95 9.02
C HIS A 197 26.67 -4.65 9.53
N ALA A 198 26.30 -3.49 8.98
CA ALA A 198 26.83 -2.20 9.41
C ALA A 198 26.43 -1.83 10.85
N LEU A 199 25.22 -2.20 11.28
CA LEU A 199 24.73 -1.96 12.64
C LEU A 199 25.31 -2.95 13.65
N ALA A 200 25.37 -4.24 13.30
CA ALA A 200 25.91 -5.28 14.16
C ALA A 200 26.71 -6.29 13.31
N PRO A 201 28.04 -6.10 13.18
CA PRO A 201 28.87 -7.01 12.40
C PRO A 201 28.91 -8.40 13.03
N LEU A 202 28.18 -9.34 12.44
CA LEU A 202 28.15 -10.74 12.84
C LEU A 202 28.56 -11.62 11.65
N ASN A 203 29.23 -12.75 11.89
CA ASN A 203 29.62 -13.67 10.83
C ASN A 203 28.43 -14.12 9.98
N GLU A 204 27.27 -14.35 10.60
CA GLU A 204 26.05 -14.73 9.91
C GLU A 204 25.54 -13.62 8.98
N SER A 205 25.55 -12.35 9.42
CA SER A 205 25.16 -11.22 8.56
C SER A 205 26.08 -11.07 7.33
N ALA A 206 27.38 -11.31 7.50
CA ALA A 206 28.34 -11.26 6.39
C ALA A 206 28.09 -12.39 5.38
N ARG A 207 27.90 -13.63 5.86
CA ARG A 207 27.59 -14.79 5.02
C ARG A 207 26.31 -14.58 4.20
N ARG A 208 25.24 -14.12 4.85
CA ARG A 208 23.97 -13.85 4.15
C ARG A 208 24.09 -12.71 3.16
N LEU A 209 24.86 -11.67 3.46
CA LEU A 209 25.13 -10.59 2.53
C LEU A 209 25.85 -11.09 1.27
N GLU A 210 26.86 -11.95 1.41
CA GLU A 210 27.54 -12.58 0.27
C GLU A 210 26.57 -13.41 -0.60
N GLU A 211 25.69 -14.19 0.04
CA GLU A 211 24.63 -14.94 -0.66
C GLU A 211 23.70 -13.99 -1.45
N ALA A 212 23.28 -12.89 -0.83
CA ALA A 212 22.42 -11.91 -1.47
C ALA A 212 23.11 -11.17 -2.63
N GLU A 213 24.38 -10.82 -2.48
CA GLU A 213 25.17 -10.20 -3.54
C GLU A 213 25.37 -11.14 -4.73
N ALA A 214 25.63 -12.43 -4.47
CA ALA A 214 25.71 -13.45 -5.50
C ALA A 214 24.37 -13.64 -6.22
N ALA A 215 23.26 -13.71 -5.49
CA ALA A 215 21.92 -13.79 -6.07
C ALA A 215 21.58 -12.56 -6.92
N ARG A 216 21.91 -11.35 -6.44
CA ARG A 216 21.75 -10.09 -7.17
C ARG A 216 22.57 -10.12 -8.45
N GLN A 217 23.81 -10.57 -8.37
CA GLN A 217 24.72 -10.65 -9.51
C GLN A 217 24.19 -11.66 -10.54
N ALA A 218 23.78 -12.86 -10.12
CA ALA A 218 23.15 -13.84 -10.99
C ALA A 218 21.87 -13.29 -11.64
N ARG A 219 21.06 -12.52 -10.91
CA ARG A 219 19.87 -11.85 -11.45
C ARG A 219 20.21 -10.79 -12.48
N LEU A 220 21.24 -9.98 -12.23
CA LEU A 220 21.74 -9.00 -13.18
C LEU A 220 22.30 -9.69 -14.42
N GLU A 221 23.02 -10.79 -14.26
CA GLU A 221 23.51 -11.61 -15.37
C GLU A 221 22.37 -12.21 -16.17
N VAL A 222 21.30 -12.72 -15.53
CA VAL A 222 20.08 -13.15 -16.23
C VAL A 222 19.40 -11.98 -16.92
N LEU A 223 19.33 -10.79 -16.33
CA LEU A 223 18.76 -9.60 -16.99
C LEU A 223 19.63 -9.10 -18.15
N GLN A 224 20.94 -9.35 -18.10
CA GLN A 224 21.89 -9.01 -19.15
C GLN A 224 21.98 -10.10 -20.24
N ALA A 225 21.74 -11.36 -19.87
CA ALA A 225 21.72 -12.54 -20.72
C ALA A 225 20.31 -12.87 -21.23
N GLN A 226 19.27 -12.20 -20.70
CA GLN A 226 17.95 -12.18 -21.31
C GLN A 226 18.19 -11.73 -22.75
N PRO A 227 17.77 -12.53 -23.74
CA PRO A 227 17.76 -12.04 -25.10
C PRO A 227 16.97 -10.73 -25.03
N ILE A 228 17.55 -9.66 -25.58
CA ILE A 228 16.74 -8.51 -25.97
C ILE A 228 15.58 -9.15 -26.76
N VAL A 229 14.38 -9.19 -26.16
CA VAL A 229 13.19 -9.71 -26.84
C VAL A 229 13.07 -8.80 -28.02
N ASP A 230 13.40 -9.35 -29.17
CA ASP A 230 13.54 -8.59 -30.38
C ASP A 230 12.13 -8.40 -30.90
N PRO A 231 11.48 -7.26 -30.66
CA PRO A 231 10.09 -7.08 -31.05
C PRO A 231 9.97 -6.99 -32.58
N ARG A 232 11.10 -7.12 -33.31
CA ARG A 232 11.25 -7.34 -34.75
C ARG A 232 10.51 -8.57 -35.29
N ASP A 233 9.97 -9.45 -34.43
CA ASP A 233 9.14 -10.59 -34.85
C ASP A 233 7.76 -10.19 -35.43
N ASP A 234 7.41 -8.90 -35.39
CA ASP A 234 6.23 -8.34 -36.03
C ASP A 234 6.57 -7.84 -37.46
N GLU A 235 5.85 -8.34 -38.48
CA GLU A 235 6.08 -8.04 -39.91
C GLU A 235 6.03 -6.54 -40.26
N THR A 236 5.55 -5.70 -39.33
CA THR A 236 5.40 -4.26 -39.47
C THR A 236 6.64 -3.43 -39.05
N TRP A 237 7.73 -4.07 -38.59
CA TRP A 237 8.93 -3.37 -38.11
C TRP A 237 9.78 -2.75 -39.22
N THR A 238 10.09 -1.46 -39.06
CA THR A 238 11.01 -0.73 -39.96
C THR A 238 12.44 -0.65 -39.40
N GLU A 239 13.46 -0.42 -40.23
CA GLU A 239 14.85 -0.16 -39.79
C GLU A 239 14.92 1.01 -38.78
N GLN A 240 14.03 1.99 -38.92
CA GLN A 240 13.93 3.11 -38.00
C GLN A 240 13.43 2.69 -36.61
N ASP A 241 12.49 1.74 -36.54
CA ASP A 241 11.99 1.20 -35.27
C ASP A 241 13.07 0.40 -34.53
N GLN A 242 13.88 -0.36 -35.28
CA GLN A 242 15.02 -1.09 -34.75
C GLN A 242 16.04 -0.14 -34.10
N ALA A 243 16.41 0.93 -34.80
CA ALA A 243 17.34 1.93 -34.27
C ALA A 243 16.80 2.63 -33.01
N LEU A 244 15.48 2.85 -32.92
CA LEU A 244 14.84 3.42 -31.74
C LEU A 244 14.87 2.47 -30.54
N LEU A 245 14.65 1.18 -30.77
CA LEU A 245 14.69 0.17 -29.73
C LEU A 245 16.11 -0.06 -29.18
N ASP A 246 17.11 -0.12 -30.05
CA ASP A 246 18.51 -0.26 -29.63
C ASP A 246 18.93 0.95 -28.78
N ARG A 247 18.48 2.15 -29.18
CA ARG A 247 18.69 3.39 -28.41
C ARG A 247 17.94 3.37 -27.08
N TYR A 248 16.76 2.75 -27.01
CA TYR A 248 16.03 2.54 -25.76
C TYR A 248 16.84 1.68 -24.78
N HIS A 249 17.35 0.54 -25.23
CA HIS A 249 18.18 -0.33 -24.39
C HIS A 249 19.48 0.34 -23.95
N ALA A 250 20.10 1.12 -24.84
CA ALA A 250 21.27 1.93 -24.49
C ALA A 250 20.94 2.99 -23.43
N ALA A 251 19.81 3.70 -23.57
CA ALA A 251 19.37 4.71 -22.62
C ALA A 251 19.05 4.10 -21.23
N LEU A 252 18.39 2.95 -21.21
CA LEU A 252 18.07 2.23 -19.97
C LEU A 252 19.34 1.79 -19.23
N ARG A 253 20.33 1.20 -19.94
CA ARG A 253 21.63 0.81 -19.36
C ARG A 253 22.46 2.01 -18.92
N GLY A 254 22.39 3.12 -19.65
CA GLY A 254 23.08 4.36 -19.34
C GLY A 254 22.41 5.18 -18.22
N GLY A 255 21.22 4.78 -17.75
CA GLY A 255 20.47 5.50 -16.72
C GLY A 255 19.76 6.77 -17.21
N ASP A 256 19.69 6.99 -18.53
CA ASP A 256 18.90 8.08 -19.12
C ASP A 256 17.43 7.64 -19.24
N LEU A 257 16.77 7.62 -18.08
CA LEU A 257 15.41 7.12 -17.94
C LEU A 257 14.36 8.03 -18.63
N VAL A 258 14.68 9.31 -18.85
CA VAL A 258 13.81 10.22 -19.61
C VAL A 258 13.80 9.83 -21.08
N LEU A 259 15.00 9.67 -21.66
CA LEU A 259 15.13 9.23 -23.06
C LEU A 259 14.54 7.83 -23.25
N ALA A 260 14.79 6.91 -22.31
CA ALA A 260 14.21 5.56 -22.37
C ALA A 260 12.67 5.60 -22.40
N ARG A 261 12.02 6.44 -21.58
CA ARG A 261 10.57 6.61 -21.61
C ARG A 261 10.08 7.16 -22.95
N GLN A 262 10.71 8.21 -23.45
CA GLN A 262 10.33 8.84 -24.72
C GLN A 262 10.41 7.86 -25.89
N LEU A 263 11.48 7.05 -25.93
CA LEU A 263 11.69 6.05 -26.99
C LEU A 263 10.64 4.92 -26.91
N LEU A 264 10.37 4.40 -25.70
CA LEU A 264 9.36 3.36 -25.51
C LEU A 264 7.94 3.85 -25.83
N ASP A 265 7.60 5.09 -25.45
CA ASP A 265 6.31 5.72 -25.78
C ASP A 265 6.17 6.03 -27.27
N GLY A 266 7.27 6.33 -27.95
CA GLY A 266 7.31 6.49 -29.40
C GLY A 266 7.04 5.16 -30.11
N LEU A 267 7.75 4.11 -29.70
CA LEU A 267 7.56 2.75 -30.23
C LEU A 267 6.15 2.22 -29.97
N SER A 268 5.62 2.38 -28.75
CA SER A 268 4.29 1.91 -28.37
C SER A 268 3.16 2.63 -29.13
N ARG A 269 3.38 3.87 -29.60
CA ARG A 269 2.42 4.59 -30.44
C ARG A 269 2.42 4.12 -31.89
N ARG A 270 3.58 3.72 -32.41
CA ARG A 270 3.73 3.16 -33.76
C ARG A 270 3.22 1.73 -33.83
N HIS A 271 3.35 0.98 -32.73
CA HIS A 271 2.98 -0.43 -32.60
C HIS A 271 2.07 -0.67 -31.38
N PRO A 272 0.81 -0.20 -31.38
CA PRO A 272 -0.07 -0.26 -30.20
C PRO A 272 -0.42 -1.68 -29.74
N ASP A 273 -0.48 -2.63 -30.67
CA ASP A 273 -0.90 -4.01 -30.42
C ASP A 273 0.25 -4.93 -29.99
N ASN A 274 1.50 -4.44 -30.09
CA ASN A 274 2.69 -5.23 -29.79
C ASN A 274 2.80 -5.53 -28.28
N GLU A 275 2.67 -6.80 -27.93
CA GLU A 275 2.68 -7.24 -26.53
C GLU A 275 4.06 -7.11 -25.87
N ASP A 276 5.13 -7.26 -26.63
CA ASP A 276 6.49 -7.20 -26.12
C ASP A 276 6.87 -5.78 -25.69
N LEU A 277 6.45 -4.77 -26.44
CA LEU A 277 6.60 -3.36 -26.00
C LEU A 277 5.82 -3.08 -24.71
N ARG A 278 4.64 -3.68 -24.53
CA ARG A 278 3.88 -3.57 -23.26
C ARG A 278 4.63 -4.21 -22.10
N ARG A 279 5.35 -5.30 -22.33
CA ARG A 279 6.15 -6.01 -21.31
C ARG A 279 7.41 -5.25 -20.87
N LEU A 280 7.92 -4.33 -21.69
CA LEU A 280 9.07 -3.47 -21.32
C LEU A 280 8.72 -2.37 -20.30
N ARG A 281 7.45 -1.95 -20.25
CA ARG A 281 6.98 -0.82 -19.46
C ARG A 281 7.11 -1.01 -17.93
N PRO A 282 6.76 -2.16 -17.33
CA PRO A 282 6.99 -2.40 -15.90
C PRO A 282 8.47 -2.29 -15.50
N GLY A 283 9.40 -2.76 -16.34
CA GLY A 283 10.84 -2.67 -16.07
C GLY A 283 11.33 -1.22 -16.01
N LEU A 284 10.94 -0.39 -16.97
CA LEU A 284 11.24 1.03 -16.97
C LEU A 284 10.63 1.76 -15.76
N ASN A 285 9.38 1.44 -15.40
CA ASN A 285 8.71 2.07 -14.26
C ASN A 285 9.44 1.78 -12.95
N ARG A 286 9.85 0.53 -12.70
CA ARG A 286 10.64 0.18 -11.50
C ARG A 286 11.96 0.95 -11.45
N ALA A 287 12.67 1.07 -12.57
CA ALA A 287 13.92 1.84 -12.62
C ALA A 287 13.71 3.31 -12.25
N ILE A 288 12.59 3.90 -12.69
CA ILE A 288 12.22 5.28 -12.39
C ILE A 288 11.83 5.42 -10.92
N ASP A 289 11.03 4.51 -10.37
CA ASP A 289 10.62 4.53 -8.95
C ASP A 289 11.84 4.43 -8.01
N THR A 290 12.80 3.56 -8.32
CA THR A 290 14.06 3.46 -7.59
C THR A 290 14.85 4.77 -7.64
N ARG A 291 14.97 5.38 -8.84
CA ARG A 291 15.71 6.64 -9.02
C ARG A 291 15.06 7.80 -8.28
N VAL A 292 13.73 7.86 -8.28
CA VAL A 292 12.94 8.89 -7.60
C VAL A 292 13.07 8.73 -6.09
N SER A 293 12.92 7.51 -5.56
CA SER A 293 13.03 7.23 -4.12
C SER A 293 14.41 7.61 -3.56
N ALA A 294 15.48 7.18 -4.22
CA ALA A 294 16.85 7.52 -3.82
C ALA A 294 17.13 9.03 -3.90
N GLY A 295 16.58 9.70 -4.92
CA GLY A 295 16.70 11.15 -5.07
C GLY A 295 15.91 11.94 -4.02
N LEU A 296 14.73 11.46 -3.65
CA LEU A 296 13.91 12.01 -2.57
C LEU A 296 14.67 11.98 -1.25
N GLU A 297 15.20 10.82 -0.87
CA GLU A 297 15.98 10.65 0.36
C GLU A 297 17.23 11.54 0.38
N ARG A 298 17.97 11.63 -0.74
CA ARG A 298 19.13 12.51 -0.86
C ARG A 298 18.76 13.98 -0.71
N GLY A 299 17.71 14.45 -1.39
CA GLY A 299 17.28 15.84 -1.30
C GLY A 299 16.75 16.20 0.09
N LEU A 300 16.07 15.28 0.77
CA LEU A 300 15.60 15.49 2.15
C LEU A 300 16.77 15.71 3.12
N ARG A 301 17.85 14.93 2.96
CA ARG A 301 19.08 15.10 3.74
C ARG A 301 19.71 16.48 3.52
N LEU A 302 19.80 16.93 2.27
CA LEU A 302 20.35 18.26 1.93
C LEU A 302 19.46 19.39 2.49
N TYR A 303 18.14 19.25 2.36
CA TYR A 303 17.17 20.21 2.86
C TYR A 303 17.25 20.36 4.38
N ALA A 304 17.32 19.25 5.13
CA ALA A 304 17.45 19.25 6.59
C ALA A 304 18.76 19.90 7.07
N GLN A 305 19.81 19.88 6.26
CA GLN A 305 21.10 20.54 6.53
C GLN A 305 21.10 22.04 6.18
N GLY A 306 19.96 22.61 5.77
CA GLY A 306 19.86 24.00 5.32
C GLY A 306 20.41 24.23 3.90
N ARG A 307 20.85 23.18 3.20
CA ARG A 307 21.38 23.23 1.82
C ARG A 307 20.24 23.17 0.81
N ILE A 308 19.36 24.15 0.86
CA ILE A 308 18.08 24.15 0.14
C ILE A 308 18.25 24.18 -1.38
N ARG A 309 19.23 24.95 -1.89
CA ARG A 309 19.54 24.98 -3.34
C ARG A 309 19.95 23.61 -3.86
N GLU A 310 20.84 22.93 -3.14
CA GLU A 310 21.34 21.61 -3.53
C GLU A 310 20.26 20.53 -3.42
N ALA A 311 19.33 20.65 -2.47
CA ALA A 311 18.16 19.79 -2.41
C ALA A 311 17.28 19.93 -3.67
N LEU A 312 17.08 21.17 -4.14
CA LEU A 312 16.32 21.44 -5.38
C LEU A 312 17.05 20.94 -6.64
N ASP A 313 18.37 21.02 -6.68
CA ASP A 313 19.16 20.48 -7.80
C ASP A 313 18.97 18.96 -7.93
N VAL A 314 18.71 18.26 -6.82
CA VAL A 314 18.38 16.83 -6.81
C VAL A 314 16.93 16.58 -7.19
N TRP A 315 15.97 17.35 -6.66
CA TRP A 315 14.55 17.07 -6.82
C TRP A 315 13.97 17.53 -8.17
N ARG A 316 14.43 18.65 -8.73
CA ARG A 316 13.87 19.20 -10.00
C ARG A 316 14.01 18.26 -11.20
N PRO A 317 15.15 17.57 -11.42
CA PRO A 317 15.23 16.60 -12.51
C PRO A 317 14.27 15.41 -12.33
N LEU A 318 13.93 15.07 -11.09
CA LEU A 318 13.04 13.94 -10.79
C LEU A 318 11.57 14.26 -11.08
N THR A 319 11.16 15.52 -11.05
CA THR A 319 9.77 15.88 -11.39
C THR A 319 9.50 15.70 -12.88
N ALA A 320 10.51 15.83 -13.74
CA ALA A 320 10.41 15.46 -15.15
C ALA A 320 10.27 13.93 -15.35
N LEU A 321 10.85 13.14 -14.44
CA LEU A 321 10.79 11.68 -14.46
C LEU A 321 9.50 11.11 -13.84
N ALA A 322 8.93 11.78 -12.84
CA ALA A 322 7.71 11.35 -12.16
C ALA A 322 6.80 12.56 -11.85
N PRO A 323 6.16 13.16 -12.88
CA PRO A 323 5.37 14.38 -12.71
C PRO A 323 4.14 14.21 -11.81
N GLU A 324 3.61 12.99 -11.71
CA GLU A 324 2.44 12.67 -10.87
C GLU A 324 2.83 12.34 -9.41
N HIS A 325 4.11 12.34 -9.06
CA HIS A 325 4.57 12.00 -7.72
C HIS A 325 4.30 13.14 -6.73
N ARG A 326 3.16 13.05 -6.03
CA ARG A 326 2.66 14.09 -5.11
C ARG A 326 3.68 14.55 -4.06
N GLU A 327 4.36 13.62 -3.41
CA GLU A 327 5.33 13.93 -2.35
C GLU A 327 6.53 14.75 -2.86
N LEU A 328 7.17 14.30 -3.96
CA LEU A 328 8.24 15.03 -4.63
C LEU A 328 7.82 16.45 -5.02
N GLY A 329 6.63 16.61 -5.59
CA GLY A 329 6.08 17.93 -5.95
C GLY A 329 5.94 18.85 -4.74
N ALA A 330 5.40 18.34 -3.62
CA ALA A 330 5.25 19.11 -2.40
C ALA A 330 6.59 19.55 -1.78
N HIS A 331 7.64 18.72 -1.88
CA HIS A 331 8.97 19.05 -1.39
C HIS A 331 9.65 20.15 -2.22
N VAL A 332 9.56 20.05 -3.55
CA VAL A 332 10.07 21.09 -4.46
C VAL A 332 9.39 22.42 -4.17
N GLU A 333 8.05 22.45 -4.14
CA GLU A 333 7.29 23.69 -3.93
C GLU A 333 7.64 24.36 -2.59
N ARG A 334 7.79 23.56 -1.53
CA ARG A 334 8.18 24.06 -0.20
C ARG A 334 9.58 24.64 -0.21
N ALA A 335 10.55 23.96 -0.82
CA ALA A 335 11.93 24.43 -0.89
C ALA A 335 12.06 25.72 -1.71
N GLU A 336 11.33 25.85 -2.80
CA GLU A 336 11.30 27.07 -3.60
C GLU A 336 10.69 28.26 -2.84
N ARG A 337 9.62 28.04 -2.06
CA ARG A 337 9.06 29.09 -1.19
C ARG A 337 10.08 29.59 -0.16
N VAL A 338 10.88 28.69 0.41
CA VAL A 338 11.90 29.07 1.39
C VAL A 338 13.02 29.88 0.73
N LEU A 339 13.49 29.49 -0.46
CA LEU A 339 14.49 30.27 -1.20
C LEU A 339 14.00 31.67 -1.57
N ARG A 340 12.77 31.80 -2.08
CA ARG A 340 12.20 33.13 -2.41
C ARG A 340 12.18 34.05 -1.20
N ARG A 341 11.76 33.54 -0.03
CA ARG A 341 11.77 34.32 1.22
C ARG A 341 13.18 34.70 1.68
N LEU A 342 14.17 33.83 1.47
CA LEU A 342 15.57 34.13 1.81
C LEU A 342 16.17 35.19 0.87
N GLU A 343 15.75 35.21 -0.40
CA GLU A 343 16.20 36.19 -1.40
C GLU A 343 15.52 37.56 -1.23
N GLU A 344 14.30 37.60 -0.67
CA GLU A 344 13.60 38.85 -0.32
C GLU A 344 14.11 39.53 0.97
N LEU A 345 14.91 38.82 1.77
CA LEU A 345 15.49 39.30 3.05
C LEU A 345 16.94 39.78 2.91
N GLN A 346 17.51 39.72 1.70
CA GLN A 346 18.81 40.29 1.32
C GLN A 346 18.60 41.56 0.51
#